data_AF-A0A662MU25-F1
#
_entry.id   AF-A0A662MU25-F1
#
_cell.length_a   1.000
_cell.length_b   1.000
_cell.length_c   1.000
_cell.angle_alpha   90.00
_cell.angle_beta   90.00
_cell.angle_gamma   90.00
#
_symmetry.space_group_name_H-M   'P 1'
#
loop_
_entity.id
_entity.type
_entity.pdbx_description
1 polymer ?
#
loop_
_entity_poly.entity_id
_entity_poly.type
_entity_poly.pdbx_seq_one_letter_code
_entity_poly.pdbx_strand_id
1 'polypeptide(L)'
;ISPTNLALISELCVRYMREAREKGSSGVIYINCLEYLKLYNNFTSILKFLHALRDYAILYDGSIIIEIDNAAWEEKELTLLRQIEA
;
A
#
# COMPACT_ATOMS: atom_id res chain seq x y z
N ILE A 1 1.81 0.17 -15.00
CA ILE A 1 0.94 1.24 -14.43
C ILE A 1 1.84 2.42 -14.11
N SER A 2 1.46 3.66 -14.43
CA SER A 2 2.30 4.83 -14.09
C SER A 2 2.48 4.92 -12.57
N PRO A 3 3.69 5.16 -12.04
CA PRO A 3 3.92 5.31 -10.60
C PRO A 3 3.17 6.50 -10.00
N THR A 4 2.79 7.49 -10.81
CA THR A 4 1.98 8.64 -10.40
C THR A 4 0.49 8.33 -10.27
N ASN A 5 0.02 7.19 -10.80
CA ASN A 5 -1.40 6.85 -10.79
C ASN A 5 -1.76 5.97 -9.60
N LEU A 6 -1.57 6.52 -8.40
CA LEU A 6 -1.88 5.83 -7.14
C LEU A 6 -3.36 5.42 -7.06
N ALA A 7 -4.27 6.19 -7.64
CA ALA A 7 -5.70 5.87 -7.68
C ALA A 7 -6.00 4.57 -8.45
N LEU A 8 -5.40 4.39 -9.62
CA LEU A 8 -5.56 3.15 -10.40
C LEU A 8 -4.90 1.97 -9.67
N ILE A 9 -3.73 2.15 -9.07
CA ILE A 9 -3.07 1.09 -8.27
C ILE A 9 -4.00 0.67 -7.13
N SER A 10 -4.58 1.63 -6.40
CA SER A 10 -5.54 1.34 -5.33
C SER A 10 -6.76 0.58 -5.84
N GLU A 11 -7.37 0.99 -6.94
CA GLU A 11 -8.55 0.31 -7.50
C GLU A 11 -8.26 -1.16 -7.81
N LEU A 12 -7.10 -1.45 -8.42
CA LEU A 12 -6.69 -2.81 -8.76
C LEU A 12 -6.47 -3.67 -7.51
N CYS A 13 -5.79 -3.13 -6.51
CA CYS A 13 -5.58 -3.79 -5.22
C CYS A 13 -6.90 -4.11 -4.52
N VAL A 14 -7.80 -3.13 -4.47
CA VAL A 14 -9.11 -3.25 -3.82
C VAL A 14 -9.99 -4.26 -4.53
N ARG A 15 -10.02 -4.22 -5.87
CA ARG A 15 -10.76 -5.19 -6.67
C ARG A 15 -10.25 -6.61 -6.43
N TYR A 16 -8.93 -6.80 -6.41
CA TYR A 16 -8.32 -8.09 -6.11
C TYR A 16 -8.73 -8.62 -4.73
N MET A 17 -8.62 -7.80 -3.67
CA MET A 17 -9.01 -8.22 -2.32
C MET A 17 -10.50 -8.58 -2.22
N ARG A 18 -11.36 -7.79 -2.87
CA ARG A 18 -12.79 -8.06 -2.93
C ARG A 18 -13.09 -9.40 -3.61
N GLU A 19 -12.52 -9.62 -4.79
CA GLU A 19 -12.74 -10.86 -5.55
C GLU A 19 -12.19 -12.08 -4.80
N ALA A 20 -11.06 -11.95 -4.10
CA ALA A 20 -10.52 -13.01 -3.26
C ALA A 20 -11.52 -13.39 -2.16
N ARG A 21 -12.07 -12.38 -1.47
CA ARG A 21 -13.07 -12.58 -0.41
C ARG A 21 -14.35 -13.22 -0.94
N GLU A 22 -14.86 -12.76 -2.08
CA GLU A 22 -16.05 -13.33 -2.72
C GLU A 22 -15.87 -14.81 -3.07
N LYS A 23 -14.63 -15.25 -3.33
CA LYS A 23 -14.26 -16.65 -3.57
C LYS A 23 -13.96 -17.43 -2.29
N GLY A 24 -14.15 -16.83 -1.11
CA GLY A 24 -13.88 -17.46 0.19
C GLY A 24 -12.40 -17.56 0.55
N SER A 25 -11.55 -16.67 0.01
CA SER A 25 -10.11 -16.61 0.26
C SER A 25 -9.67 -15.22 0.71
N SER A 26 -8.55 -15.13 1.42
CA SER A 26 -7.95 -13.86 1.84
C SER A 26 -6.93 -13.40 0.80
N GLY A 27 -7.11 -12.18 0.27
CA GLY A 27 -6.20 -11.63 -0.75
C GLY A 27 -4.90 -11.11 -0.13
N VAL A 28 -3.75 -11.48 -0.69
CA VAL A 28 -2.43 -10.98 -0.25
C VAL A 28 -1.81 -10.09 -1.31
N ILE A 29 -1.47 -8.86 -0.95
CA ILE A 29 -0.79 -7.90 -1.82
C ILE A 29 0.63 -7.71 -1.32
N TYR A 30 1.60 -7.81 -2.22
CA TYR A 30 3.00 -7.52 -1.93
C TYR A 30 3.43 -6.28 -2.73
N ILE A 31 3.86 -5.24 -2.03
CA ILE A 31 4.39 -4.01 -2.59
C ILE A 31 5.91 -4.02 -2.40
N ASN A 32 6.63 -4.30 -3.49
CA ASN A 32 8.09 -4.21 -3.54
C ASN A 32 8.52 -2.79 -3.92
N CYS A 33 9.60 -2.32 -3.32
CA CYS A 33 10.30 -1.07 -3.65
C CYS A 33 9.36 0.14 -3.62
N LEU A 34 8.80 0.42 -2.43
CA LEU A 34 7.95 1.58 -2.22
C LEU A 34 8.67 2.90 -2.55
N GLU A 35 9.99 2.92 -2.43
CA GLU A 35 10.88 4.04 -2.78
C GLU A 35 10.70 4.49 -4.22
N TYR A 36 10.39 3.55 -5.13
CA TYR A 36 10.11 3.90 -6.51
C TYR A 36 8.91 4.83 -6.62
N LEU A 37 7.86 4.65 -5.81
CA LEU A 37 6.73 5.59 -5.78
C LEU A 37 7.13 6.95 -5.22
N LYS A 38 8.08 7.00 -4.27
CA LYS A 38 8.62 8.25 -3.69
C LYS A 38 9.34 9.11 -4.73
N LEU A 39 9.97 8.51 -5.74
CA LEU A 39 10.62 9.25 -6.82
C LEU A 39 9.64 10.10 -7.66
N TYR A 40 8.36 9.70 -7.71
CA TYR A 40 7.35 10.33 -8.57
C TYR A 40 6.19 10.96 -7.80
N ASN A 41 6.06 10.72 -6.50
CA ASN A 41 4.96 11.21 -5.67
C ASN A 41 5.52 11.84 -4.39
N ASN A 42 4.81 12.84 -3.86
CA ASN A 42 5.12 13.34 -2.53
C ASN A 42 4.77 12.29 -1.46
N PHE A 43 5.48 12.34 -0.33
CA PHE A 43 5.30 11.39 0.77
C PHE A 43 3.86 11.35 1.30
N THR A 44 3.20 12.51 1.44
CA THR A 44 1.82 12.58 1.94
C THR A 44 0.84 11.82 1.05
N SER A 45 1.01 11.85 -0.28
CA SER A 45 0.19 11.09 -1.22
C SER A 45 0.41 9.58 -1.05
N ILE A 46 1.66 9.15 -0.86
CA ILE A 46 1.99 7.74 -0.61
C ILE A 46 1.38 7.29 0.72
N LEU A 47 1.51 8.08 1.78
CA LEU A 47 0.97 7.77 3.10
C LEU A 47 -0.56 7.58 3.06
N LYS A 48 -1.27 8.51 2.41
CA LYS A 48 -2.73 8.40 2.21
C LYS A 48 -3.11 7.16 1.40
N PHE A 49 -2.35 6.86 0.35
CA PHE A 49 -2.52 5.67 -0.46
C PHE A 49 -2.39 4.39 0.38
N LEU A 50 -1.35 4.29 1.21
CA LEU A 50 -1.14 3.12 2.07
C LEU A 50 -2.20 2.98 3.16
N HIS A 51 -2.63 4.09 3.79
CA HIS A 51 -3.74 4.05 4.75
C HIS A 51 -5.04 3.56 4.10
N ALA A 52 -5.39 4.08 2.93
CA ALA A 52 -6.58 3.62 2.22
C ALA A 52 -6.49 2.12 1.89
N LEU A 53 -5.33 1.66 1.42
CA LEU A 53 -5.10 0.24 1.15
C LEU A 53 -5.25 -0.63 2.40
N ARG A 54 -4.73 -0.19 3.55
CA ARG A 54 -4.92 -0.87 4.85
C ARG A 54 -6.40 -0.96 5.21
N ASP A 55 -7.15 0.14 5.10
CA ASP A 55 -8.58 0.17 5.41
C ASP A 55 -9.35 -0.86 4.57
N TYR A 56 -9.00 -0.99 3.28
CA TYR A 56 -9.58 -1.99 2.41
C TYR A 56 -9.12 -3.42 2.72
N ALA A 57 -7.86 -3.62 3.11
CA ALA A 57 -7.38 -4.92 3.57
C ALA A 57 -8.16 -5.39 4.79
N ILE A 58 -8.39 -4.53 5.78
CA ILE A 58 -9.26 -4.83 6.93
C ILE A 58 -10.69 -5.13 6.47
N LEU A 59 -11.23 -4.29 5.58
CA LEU A 59 -12.60 -4.45 5.09
C LEU A 59 -12.80 -5.80 4.39
N TYR A 60 -11.84 -6.25 3.59
CA TYR A 60 -11.95 -7.45 2.74
C TYR A 60 -11.23 -8.68 3.26
N ASP A 61 -10.77 -8.69 4.52
CA ASP A 61 -9.97 -9.78 5.08
C ASP A 61 -8.73 -10.10 4.22
N GLY A 62 -8.05 -9.04 3.77
CA GLY A 62 -6.81 -9.10 3.01
C GLY A 62 -5.58 -8.79 3.87
N SER A 63 -4.41 -9.01 3.30
CA SER A 63 -3.11 -8.67 3.92
C SER A 63 -2.23 -7.92 2.94
N ILE A 64 -1.47 -6.95 3.44
CA ILE A 64 -0.53 -6.18 2.64
C ILE A 64 0.85 -6.30 3.26
N ILE A 65 1.80 -6.72 2.44
CA ILE A 65 3.21 -6.81 2.79
C ILE A 65 3.94 -5.72 2.01
N ILE A 66 4.63 -4.84 2.71
CA ILE A 66 5.36 -3.73 2.10
C ILE A 66 6.84 -3.94 2.41
N GLU A 67 7.65 -4.00 1.37
CA GLU A 67 9.10 -3.96 1.50
C GLU A 67 9.58 -2.52 1.34
N ILE A 68 10.41 -2.10 2.29
CA ILE A 68 11.06 -0.77 2.28
C ILE A 68 12.56 -0.91 2.55
N ASP A 69 13.35 -0.11 1.84
CA ASP A 69 14.75 0.16 2.15
C ASP A 69 14.85 1.39 3.05
N ASN A 70 15.17 1.18 4.33
CA ASN A 70 15.27 2.26 5.32
C ASN A 70 16.22 3.39 4.89
N ALA A 71 17.22 3.14 4.05
CA ALA A 71 18.17 4.15 3.60
C ALA A 71 17.55 5.20 2.65
N ALA A 72 16.39 4.90 2.07
CA ALA A 72 15.72 5.79 1.11
C ALA A 72 14.69 6.74 1.76
N TRP A 73 14.52 6.69 3.08
CA TRP A 73 13.49 7.42 3.82
C TRP A 73 14.10 8.28 4.92
N GLU A 74 13.48 9.43 5.19
CA GLU A 74 13.83 10.23 6.36
C GLU A 74 13.31 9.57 7.64
N GLU A 75 13.94 9.83 8.78
CA GLU A 75 13.57 9.24 10.08
C GLU A 75 12.09 9.48 10.44
N LYS A 76 11.57 10.67 10.12
CA LYS A 76 10.16 11.03 10.32
C LYS A 76 9.24 10.23 9.40
N GLU A 77 9.62 10.04 8.13
CA GLU A 77 8.86 9.23 7.17
C GLU A 77 8.82 7.76 7.62
N LEU A 78 9.95 7.20 8.03
CA LEU A 78 10.03 5.83 8.57
C LEU A 78 9.14 5.64 9.78
N THR A 79 9.10 6.62 10.69
CA THR A 79 8.21 6.58 11.86
C THR A 79 6.75 6.49 11.45
N LEU A 80 6.34 7.29 10.46
CA LEU A 80 4.97 7.29 9.95
C LEU A 80 4.64 6.01 9.16
N LEU A 81 5.57 5.47 8.38
CA LEU A 81 5.38 4.21 7.66
C LEU A 81 5.18 3.04 8.64
N ARG A 82 5.97 2.96 9.72
CA ARG A 82 5.82 1.93 10.76
C ARG A 82 4.49 1.99 11.50
N GLN A 83 3.85 3.17 11.59
CA GLN A 83 2.52 3.29 12.21
C GLN A 83 1.39 2.66 11.36
N ILE A 84 1.66 2.33 10.10
CA ILE A 84 0.69 1.62 9.26
C ILE A 84 0.57 0.15 9.70
N GLU A 85 1.59 -0.43 10.32
CA GLU A 85 1.68 -1.85 10.72
C GLU A 85 0.77 -2.25 11.91
N ALA A 86 -0.08 -1.35 12.42
CA ALA A 86 -0.88 -1.59 13.63
C ALA A 86 -2.19 -2.37 13.40
#